data_AF-A0A1H0LWG0-F1
#
_entry.id   AF-A0A1H0LWG0-F1
#
_cell.length_a   1.000
_cell.length_b   1.000
_cell.length_c   1.000
_cell.angle_alpha   90.00
_cell.angle_beta   90.00
_cell.angle_gamma   90.00
#
_symmetry.space_group_name_H-M   'P 1'
#
loop_
_entity.id
_entity.type
_entity.pdbx_description
1 polymer ?
#
loop_
_entity_poly.entity_id
_entity_poly.type
_entity_poly.pdbx_seq_one_letter_code
_entity_poly.pdbx_strand_id
1 'polypeptide(L)'
;MSHPSQAEWLDIDEFNEAHIAEHHVSPTELYQVMSDEPLWSRNKNGMTAEWRMIGRTYGGRPIVAAVKYDESRGCIRPITARECTAAEVTKWGI
;
A
#
# COMPACT_ATOMS: atom_id res chain seq x y z
N MET A 1 4.89 16.91 10.48
CA MET A 1 4.49 16.44 9.13
C MET A 1 3.81 15.10 9.32
N SER A 2 2.59 14.96 8.81
CA SER A 2 1.86 13.71 8.78
C SER A 2 2.60 12.65 7.96
N HIS A 3 2.67 11.43 8.49
CA HIS A 3 3.32 10.30 7.81
C HIS A 3 2.40 9.07 7.84
N PRO A 4 2.24 8.32 6.73
CA PRO A 4 1.33 7.16 6.66
C PRO A 4 1.69 6.03 7.62
N SER A 5 2.94 5.96 8.10
CA SER A 5 3.33 4.99 9.15
C SER A 5 2.61 5.20 10.49
N GLN A 6 1.91 6.32 10.66
CA GLN A 6 1.10 6.60 11.85
C GLN A 6 -0.33 6.07 11.72
N ALA A 7 -0.71 5.56 10.54
CA ALA A 7 -2.05 5.02 10.34
C ALA A 7 -2.26 3.73 11.13
N GLU A 8 -3.46 3.57 11.68
CA GLU A 8 -3.81 2.41 12.51
C GLU A 8 -4.65 1.37 11.75
N TRP A 9 -5.27 1.77 10.62
CA TRP A 9 -6.13 0.89 9.82
C TRP A 9 -6.23 1.29 8.34
N LEU A 10 -6.75 0.38 7.50
CA LEU A 10 -7.01 0.60 6.08
C LEU A 10 -8.46 1.01 5.83
N ASP A 11 -8.66 2.14 5.15
CA ASP A 11 -9.98 2.56 4.63
C ASP A 11 -10.20 1.96 3.26
N ILE A 12 -10.78 0.76 3.21
CA ILE A 12 -11.10 0.04 1.97
C ILE A 12 -12.60 0.13 1.76
N ASP A 13 -13.00 0.82 0.70
CA ASP A 13 -14.38 0.82 0.21
C ASP A 13 -14.56 -0.22 -0.90
N GLU A 14 -15.82 -0.61 -1.18
CA GLU A 14 -16.15 -1.66 -2.15
C GLU A 14 -15.60 -1.38 -3.57
N PHE A 15 -15.51 -0.10 -3.95
CA PHE A 15 -14.98 0.30 -5.26
C PHE A 15 -13.46 0.04 -5.34
N ASN A 16 -12.71 0.49 -4.34
CA ASN A 16 -11.28 0.27 -4.27
C ASN A 16 -10.95 -1.23 -4.08
N GLU A 17 -11.77 -1.97 -3.32
CA GLU A 17 -11.61 -3.41 -3.17
C GLU A 17 -11.73 -4.13 -4.52
N ALA A 18 -12.78 -3.84 -5.29
CA ALA A 18 -12.97 -4.45 -6.61
C ALA A 18 -11.80 -4.13 -7.55
N HIS A 19 -11.34 -2.89 -7.59
CA HIS A 19 -10.21 -2.48 -8.42
C HIS A 19 -8.87 -3.12 -7.99
N ILE A 20 -8.65 -3.27 -6.68
CA ILE A 20 -7.45 -3.95 -6.15
C ILE A 20 -7.49 -5.46 -6.48
N ALA A 21 -8.68 -6.07 -6.42
CA ALA A 21 -8.87 -7.48 -6.77
C ALA A 21 -8.58 -7.78 -8.24
N GLU A 22 -8.80 -6.83 -9.16
CA GLU A 22 -8.39 -6.94 -10.57
C GLU A 22 -6.87 -7.15 -10.74
N HIS A 23 -6.08 -6.74 -9.74
CA HIS A 23 -4.63 -6.92 -9.70
C HIS A 23 -4.17 -8.12 -8.87
N HIS A 24 -5.09 -9.03 -8.52
CA HIS A 24 -4.82 -10.22 -7.71
C HIS A 24 -4.19 -9.92 -6.35
N VAL A 25 -4.50 -8.76 -5.78
CA VAL A 25 -4.17 -8.40 -4.40
C VAL A 25 -5.46 -8.42 -3.59
N SER A 26 -5.42 -8.98 -2.39
CA SER A 26 -6.56 -8.96 -1.47
C SER A 26 -6.40 -7.89 -0.39
N PRO A 27 -7.51 -7.40 0.21
CA PRO A 27 -7.47 -6.56 1.41
C PRO A 27 -6.60 -7.15 2.52
N THR A 28 -6.71 -8.47 2.74
CA THR A 28 -5.91 -9.19 3.76
C THR A 28 -4.40 -9.03 3.52
N GLU A 29 -3.95 -9.12 2.27
CA GLU A 29 -2.53 -8.95 1.95
C GLU A 29 -2.04 -7.53 2.18
N LEU A 30 -2.88 -6.53 1.93
CA LEU A 30 -2.57 -5.14 2.28
C LEU A 30 -2.46 -4.94 3.79
N TYR A 31 -3.33 -5.57 4.57
CA TYR A 31 -3.24 -5.56 6.03
C TYR A 31 -1.96 -6.22 6.53
N GLN A 32 -1.55 -7.35 5.94
CA GLN A 32 -0.28 -8.01 6.28
C GLN A 32 0.90 -7.07 6.02
N VAL A 33 0.96 -6.46 4.83
CA VAL A 33 2.00 -5.49 4.48
C VAL A 33 1.99 -4.30 5.43
N MET A 34 0.82 -3.77 5.79
CA MET A 34 0.70 -2.67 6.75
C MET A 34 1.23 -3.06 8.15
N SER A 35 0.96 -4.29 8.58
CA SER A 35 1.30 -4.78 9.92
C SER A 35 2.79 -5.15 10.06
N ASP A 36 3.46 -5.47 8.95
CA ASP A 36 4.86 -5.92 8.92
C ASP A 36 5.82 -4.80 8.50
N GLU A 37 5.69 -3.63 9.16
CA GLU A 37 6.58 -2.46 9.00
C GLU A 37 6.93 -2.12 7.54
N PRO A 38 5.95 -1.67 6.72
CA PRO A 38 6.19 -1.45 5.31
C PRO A 38 7.15 -0.28 5.08
N LEU A 39 7.87 -0.36 3.96
CA LEU A 39 8.61 0.76 3.43
C LEU A 39 7.65 1.79 2.82
N TRP A 40 7.84 3.05 3.19
CA TRP A 40 7.06 4.18 2.70
C TRP A 40 7.86 4.99 1.69
N SER A 41 7.27 5.26 0.53
CA SER A 41 7.90 6.09 -0.51
C SER A 41 6.93 7.12 -1.07
N ARG A 42 7.40 8.36 -1.31
CA ARG A 42 6.59 9.39 -1.96
C ARG A 42 6.29 9.03 -3.41
N ASN A 43 5.02 9.11 -3.80
CA ASN A 43 4.62 8.97 -5.19
C ASN A 43 4.79 10.31 -5.91
N LYS A 44 5.92 10.48 -6.62
CA LYS A 44 6.27 11.74 -7.29
C LYS A 44 5.48 12.03 -8.57
N ASN A 45 4.67 11.09 -9.05
CA ASN A 45 4.01 11.19 -10.36
C ASN A 45 2.66 11.95 -10.35
N GLY A 46 2.37 12.75 -9.32
CA GLY A 46 1.23 13.68 -9.31
C GLY A 46 -0.16 13.05 -9.43
N MET A 47 -0.28 11.73 -9.27
CA MET A 47 -1.54 11.00 -9.36
C MET A 47 -2.31 11.03 -8.04
N THR A 48 -3.52 10.48 -8.05
CA THR A 48 -4.49 10.34 -6.96
C THR A 48 -3.96 9.70 -5.66
N ALA A 49 -2.68 9.35 -5.52
CA ALA A 49 -2.10 8.79 -4.31
C ALA A 49 -0.73 9.43 -4.05
N GLU A 50 -0.48 9.87 -2.81
CA GLU A 50 0.73 10.61 -2.42
C GLU A 50 1.87 9.69 -1.95
N TRP A 51 1.52 8.48 -1.54
CA TRP A 51 2.42 7.53 -0.91
C TRP A 51 2.34 6.17 -1.57
N ARG A 52 3.41 5.41 -1.41
CA ARG A 52 3.49 3.98 -1.72
C ARG A 52 3.77 3.24 -0.43
N MET A 53 2.92 2.26 -0.13
CA MET A 53 3.13 1.24 0.89
C MET A 53 3.77 0.03 0.21
N ILE A 54 4.96 -0.36 0.66
CA ILE A 54 5.78 -1.39 0.00
C ILE A 54 6.21 -2.40 1.05
N GLY A 55 5.97 -3.68 0.82
CA GLY A 55 6.42 -4.73 1.75
C GLY A 55 6.10 -6.12 1.24
N ARG A 56 6.23 -7.13 2.10
CA ARG A 56 5.86 -8.51 1.80
C ARG A 56 4.60 -8.91 2.52
N THR A 57 3.81 -9.77 1.88
CA THR A 57 2.78 -10.54 2.58
C THR A 57 3.44 -11.57 3.49
N TYR A 58 2.69 -12.17 4.41
CA TYR A 58 3.21 -13.27 5.25
C TYR A 58 3.57 -14.52 4.44
N GLY A 59 3.05 -14.65 3.21
CA GLY A 59 3.47 -15.66 2.23
C GLY A 59 4.73 -15.28 1.43
N GLY A 60 5.33 -14.13 1.71
CA GLY A 60 6.54 -13.64 1.06
C GLY A 60 6.31 -12.92 -0.28
N ARG A 61 5.06 -12.71 -0.71
CA ARG A 61 4.79 -12.03 -2.00
C ARG A 61 5.04 -10.53 -1.85
N PRO A 62 5.89 -9.90 -2.67
CA PRO A 62 6.20 -8.48 -2.53
C PRO A 62 5.10 -7.62 -3.16
N ILE A 63 4.49 -6.72 -2.41
CA ILE A 63 3.38 -5.87 -2.88
C ILE A 63 3.79 -4.40 -2.79
N VAL A 64 3.33 -3.63 -3.78
CA VAL A 64 3.33 -2.16 -3.75
C VAL A 64 1.89 -1.67 -3.90
N ALA A 65 1.44 -0.86 -2.95
CA ALA A 65 0.15 -0.20 -2.97
C ALA A 65 0.32 1.32 -3.03
N ALA A 66 -0.40 1.97 -3.94
CA ALA A 66 -0.50 3.42 -3.96
C ALA A 66 -1.61 3.85 -2.98
N VAL A 67 -1.27 4.68 -2.01
CA VAL A 67 -2.20 5.04 -0.92
C VAL A 67 -2.29 6.55 -0.72
N LYS A 68 -3.44 6.99 -0.20
CA LYS A 68 -3.63 8.29 0.44
C LYS A 68 -3.56 8.12 1.95
N TYR A 69 -2.96 9.08 2.65
CA TYR A 69 -3.04 9.16 4.10
C TYR A 69 -4.10 10.18 4.48
N ASP A 70 -5.09 9.77 5.27
CA ASP A 70 -6.09 10.64 5.88
C ASP A 70 -5.66 10.92 7.32
N GLU A 71 -4.97 12.04 7.51
CA GLU A 71 -4.50 12.48 8.83
C GLU A 71 -5.67 12.73 9.80
N SER A 72 -6.84 13.13 9.31
CA SER A 72 -7.99 13.45 10.16
C SER A 72 -8.62 12.20 10.77
N ARG A 73 -8.54 11.06 10.06
CA ARG A 73 -9.08 9.76 10.50
C ARG A 73 -8.01 8.78 10.97
N GLY A 74 -6.73 9.13 10.84
CA GLY A 74 -5.61 8.26 11.21
C GLY A 74 -5.55 6.98 10.38
N CYS A 75 -5.94 7.05 9.10
CA CYS A 75 -6.07 5.87 8.24
C CYS A 75 -5.39 6.05 6.89
N ILE A 76 -5.10 4.95 6.21
CA ILE A 76 -4.64 4.97 4.83
C ILE A 76 -5.72 4.38 3.93
N ARG A 77 -6.02 5.06 2.82
CA ARG A 77 -6.90 4.55 1.76
C ARG A 77 -6.02 4.02 0.62
N PRO A 78 -5.98 2.70 0.38
CA PRO A 78 -5.36 2.15 -0.81
C PRO A 78 -6.21 2.48 -2.04
N ILE A 79 -5.57 2.98 -3.08
CA ILE A 79 -6.22 3.34 -4.36
C ILE A 79 -6.02 2.24 -5.39
N THR A 80 -4.83 1.63 -5.42
CA THR A 80 -4.49 0.48 -6.26
C THR A 80 -3.33 -0.27 -5.62
N ALA A 81 -3.20 -1.56 -5.92
CA ALA A 81 -2.08 -2.37 -5.46
C ALA A 81 -1.73 -3.43 -6.50
N ARG A 82 -0.48 -3.86 -6.51
CA ARG A 82 0.00 -4.96 -7.35
C ARG A 82 1.23 -5.62 -6.75
N GLU A 83 1.59 -6.76 -7.30
CA GLU A 83 2.89 -7.35 -7.03
C GLU A 83 4.04 -6.45 -7.55
N CYS A 84 5.14 -6.41 -6.80
CA CYS A 84 6.35 -5.71 -7.19
C CYS A 84 7.02 -6.41 -8.38
N THR A 85 7.60 -5.62 -9.28
CA THR A 85 8.48 -6.14 -10.33
C THR A 85 9.84 -6.54 -9.73
N ALA A 86 10.61 -7.41 -10.41
CA ALA A 86 11.95 -7.80 -9.96
C ALA A 86 12.91 -6.59 -9.76
N ALA A 87 12.76 -5.56 -10.59
CA ALA A 87 13.53 -4.31 -10.47
C ALA A 87 13.15 -3.53 -9.20
N GLU A 88 11.88 -3.52 -8.83
CA GLU A 88 11.38 -2.87 -7.62
C GLU A 88 11.80 -3.61 -6.35
N VAL A 89 11.73 -4.94 -6.36
CA VAL A 89 12.24 -5.81 -5.29
C VAL A 89 13.72 -5.48 -5.02
N THR A 90 14.54 -5.48 -6.07
CA THR A 90 15.97 -5.11 -5.98
C THR A 90 16.16 -3.68 -5.46
N LYS A 91 15.38 -2.72 -5.97
CA LYS A 91 15.49 -1.29 -5.62
C LYS A 91 15.16 -1.02 -4.15
N TRP A 92 14.14 -1.71 -3.61
CA TRP A 92 13.67 -1.50 -2.25
C TRP A 92 14.25 -2.48 -1.24
N GLY A 93 15.01 -3.48 -1.69
CA GLY A 93 15.67 -4.45 -0.82
C GLY A 93 14.68 -5.29 0.00
N ILE A 94 13.47 -5.48 -0.54
CA ILE A 94 12.43 -6.29 0.09
C ILE A 94 12.54 -7.73 -0.35
#